data_AF-A0A7Y5UN75-F1
#
_entry.id   AF-A0A7Y5UN75-F1
#
_cell.length_a   1.000
_cell.length_b   1.000
_cell.length_c   1.000
_cell.angle_alpha   90.00
_cell.angle_beta   90.00
_cell.angle_gamma   90.00
#
_symmetry.space_group_name_H-M   'P 1'
#
loop_
_entity.id
_entity.type
_entity.pdbx_description
1 polymer ?
#
loop_
_entity_poly.entity_id
_entity_poly.type
_entity_poly.pdbx_seq_one_letter_code
_entity_poly.pdbx_strand_id
1 'polypeptide(L)'
;MTRATLMMVGDLILDEPQPDSYFEPSRALLKTADVLIGHVEVPHTLRGSEQSTDVPAPPAHPDHLQALARAGFHIATLAGNHIADVGPQGIADTVATLQGLGLQTTGAGATLAAAR
;
A
#
# COMPACT_ATOMS: atom_id res chain seq x y z
N MET A 1 15.08 -0.92 -29.90
CA MET A 1 14.23 -0.21 -28.93
C MET A 1 14.07 -1.11 -27.72
N THR A 2 14.47 -0.67 -26.53
CA THR A 2 14.13 -1.37 -25.29
C THR A 2 12.65 -1.09 -25.00
N ARG A 3 11.87 -2.16 -24.80
CA ARG A 3 10.46 -2.07 -24.40
C ARG A 3 10.41 -2.17 -22.87
N ALA A 4 9.67 -1.28 -22.23
CA ALA A 4 9.38 -1.34 -20.80
C ALA A 4 7.91 -1.73 -20.59
N THR A 5 7.64 -2.49 -19.53
CA THR A 5 6.32 -2.96 -19.12
C THR A 5 5.96 -2.37 -17.77
N LEU A 6 4.89 -1.57 -17.76
CA LEU A 6 4.29 -1.01 -16.55
C LEU A 6 3.00 -1.77 -16.25
N MET A 7 2.85 -2.25 -15.02
CA MET A 7 1.61 -2.84 -14.52
C MET A 7 1.11 -2.07 -13.30
N MET A 8 -0.21 -1.91 -13.21
CA MET A 8 -0.88 -1.17 -12.15
C MET A 8 -2.07 -1.99 -11.70
N VAL A 9 -2.24 -2.17 -10.39
CA VAL A 9 -3.43 -2.76 -9.79
C VAL A 9 -4.23 -1.68 -9.05
N GLY A 10 -5.52 -1.91 -8.88
CA GLY A 10 -6.38 -1.05 -8.09
C GLY A 10 -6.19 -1.25 -6.59
N ASP A 11 -7.26 -1.03 -5.85
CA ASP A 11 -7.28 -0.97 -4.40
C ASP A 11 -6.83 -2.30 -3.76
N LEU A 12 -5.78 -2.21 -2.95
CA LEU A 12 -5.22 -3.29 -2.16
C LEU A 12 -5.67 -3.10 -0.71
N ILE A 13 -6.58 -3.96 -0.29
CA ILE A 13 -7.03 -4.10 1.09
C ILE A 13 -6.43 -5.41 1.60
N LEU A 14 -5.38 -5.30 2.42
CA LEU A 14 -4.63 -6.45 2.95
C LEU A 14 -5.01 -6.69 4.41
N ASP A 15 -6.28 -6.92 4.69
CA ASP A 15 -6.84 -7.00 6.04
C ASP A 15 -6.92 -8.43 6.60
N GLU A 16 -6.78 -9.46 5.76
CA GLU A 16 -6.81 -10.86 6.19
C GLU A 16 -5.44 -11.41 6.63
N PRO A 17 -5.38 -12.41 7.54
CA PRO A 17 -4.14 -12.97 8.09
C PRO A 17 -3.16 -13.61 7.09
N GLN A 18 -3.56 -13.80 5.83
CA GLN A 18 -2.74 -14.42 4.77
C GLN A 18 -2.75 -13.57 3.48
N PRO A 19 -2.21 -12.34 3.53
CA PRO A 19 -2.33 -11.37 2.44
C PRO A 19 -1.59 -11.78 1.15
N ASP A 20 -0.69 -12.77 1.22
CA ASP A 20 -0.04 -13.35 0.04
C ASP A 20 -1.02 -14.04 -0.92
N SER A 21 -2.10 -14.60 -0.39
CA SER A 21 -3.10 -15.36 -1.15
C SER A 21 -3.77 -14.51 -2.23
N TYR A 22 -3.95 -13.21 -1.98
CA TYR A 22 -4.51 -12.26 -2.95
C TYR A 22 -3.71 -12.15 -4.24
N PHE A 23 -2.40 -12.40 -4.17
CA PHE A 23 -1.50 -12.29 -5.32
C PHE A 23 -1.19 -13.65 -5.95
N GLU A 24 -1.44 -14.78 -5.28
CA GLU A 24 -1.03 -16.10 -5.76
C GLU A 24 -1.42 -16.40 -7.21
N PRO A 25 -2.66 -16.15 -7.67
CA PRO A 25 -3.06 -16.46 -9.04
C PRO A 25 -2.33 -15.65 -10.11
N SER A 26 -1.85 -14.45 -9.77
CA SER A 26 -1.26 -13.49 -10.71
C SER A 26 0.23 -13.22 -10.45
N ARG A 27 0.81 -13.74 -9.37
CA ARG A 27 2.17 -13.43 -8.90
C ARG A 27 3.23 -13.62 -9.98
N ALA A 28 3.13 -14.71 -10.75
CA ALA A 28 4.07 -14.99 -11.83
C ALA A 28 4.03 -13.93 -12.92
N LEU A 29 2.83 -13.43 -13.28
CA LEU A 29 2.65 -12.35 -14.26
C LEU A 29 3.14 -11.01 -13.70
N LEU A 30 2.73 -10.67 -12.48
CA LEU A 30 3.10 -9.41 -11.82
C LEU A 30 4.62 -9.22 -11.74
N LYS A 31 5.37 -10.29 -11.47
CA LYS A 31 6.84 -10.28 -11.41
C LYS A 31 7.53 -10.08 -12.77
N THR A 32 6.80 -10.08 -13.88
CA THR A 32 7.38 -9.80 -15.21
C THR A 32 7.40 -8.31 -15.56
N ALA A 33 6.76 -7.46 -14.74
CA ALA A 33 6.73 -6.01 -14.97
C ALA A 33 8.10 -5.38 -14.63
N ASP A 34 8.56 -4.47 -15.48
CA ASP A 34 9.72 -3.62 -15.19
C ASP A 34 9.40 -2.63 -14.06
N VAL A 35 8.13 -2.20 -13.98
CA VAL A 35 7.59 -1.42 -12.88
C VAL A 35 6.19 -1.92 -12.55
N LEU A 36 5.96 -2.20 -11.27
CA LEU A 36 4.68 -2.67 -10.73
C LEU A 36 4.21 -1.72 -9.64
N ILE A 37 3.00 -1.17 -9.83
CA ILE A 37 2.39 -0.17 -8.95
C ILE A 37 1.11 -0.77 -8.34
N GLY A 38 0.91 -0.56 -7.04
CA GLY A 38 -0.34 -0.92 -6.36
C GLY A 38 -0.88 0.22 -5.51
N HIS A 39 -2.20 0.31 -5.40
CA HIS A 39 -2.86 1.30 -4.57
C HIS A 39 -3.14 0.70 -3.18
N VAL A 40 -2.45 1.16 -2.14
CA VAL A 40 -2.76 0.72 -0.76
C VAL A 40 -3.86 1.63 -0.22
N GLU A 41 -5.07 1.09 -0.14
CA GLU A 41 -6.28 1.84 0.17
C GLU A 41 -6.38 2.20 1.66
N VAL A 42 -6.08 1.23 2.53
CA VAL A 42 -6.31 1.33 3.98
C VAL A 42 -5.02 1.52 4.78
N PRO A 43 -5.08 2.21 5.93
CA PRO A 43 -3.93 2.39 6.79
C PRO A 43 -3.50 1.06 7.41
N HIS A 44 -2.19 0.88 7.54
CA HIS A 44 -1.57 -0.28 8.17
C HIS A 44 -0.80 0.17 9.42
N THR A 45 -1.43 0.02 10.59
CA THR A 45 -0.91 0.52 11.87
C THR A 45 -1.46 -0.29 13.05
N LEU A 46 -0.73 -0.28 14.18
CA LEU A 46 -1.17 -0.87 15.47
C LEU A 46 -1.59 0.18 16.50
N ARG A 47 -1.64 1.45 16.10
CA ARG A 47 -1.88 2.57 17.01
C ARG A 47 -2.79 3.62 16.40
N GLY A 48 -3.23 4.55 17.24
CA GLY A 48 -4.24 5.54 16.89
C GLY A 48 -5.65 5.01 17.16
N SER A 49 -6.63 5.81 16.75
CA SER A 49 -8.03 5.44 16.77
C SER A 49 -8.63 5.85 15.43
N GLU A 50 -9.67 5.17 15.02
CA GLU A 50 -10.48 5.56 13.87
C GLU A 50 -10.93 7.02 13.98
N GLN A 51 -10.76 7.77 12.91
CA GLN A 51 -11.09 9.20 12.77
C GLN A 51 -11.97 9.47 11.55
N SER A 52 -12.49 8.42 10.90
CA SER A 52 -13.29 8.57 9.69
C SER A 52 -14.65 9.20 9.99
N THR A 53 -15.13 10.01 9.05
CA THR A 53 -16.47 10.59 9.05
C THR A 53 -17.44 9.83 8.15
N ASP A 54 -16.95 8.82 7.43
CA ASP A 54 -17.72 7.93 6.54
C ASP A 54 -17.72 6.50 7.12
N VAL A 55 -18.16 5.49 6.36
CA VAL A 55 -17.99 4.07 6.71
C VAL A 55 -16.48 3.78 6.81
N PRO A 56 -15.95 3.58 8.02
CA PRO A 56 -14.52 3.46 8.22
C PRO A 56 -14.02 2.07 7.79
N ALA A 57 -12.82 2.04 7.20
CA ALA A 57 -12.07 0.80 7.06
C ALA A 57 -11.19 0.61 8.30
N PRO A 58 -11.33 -0.50 9.06
CA PRO A 58 -10.42 -0.82 10.14
C PRO A 58 -8.96 -0.86 9.66
N PRO A 59 -7.98 -0.41 10.45
CA PRO A 59 -6.59 -0.52 10.07
C PRO A 59 -6.16 -1.99 9.98
N ALA A 60 -5.35 -2.30 8.97
CA ALA A 60 -4.72 -3.60 8.83
C ALA A 60 -3.41 -3.67 9.62
N HIS A 61 -2.93 -4.90 9.88
CA HIS A 61 -1.65 -5.10 10.56
C HIS A 61 -0.48 -4.66 9.66
N PRO A 62 0.51 -3.87 10.14
CA PRO A 62 1.67 -3.40 9.35
C PRO A 62 2.39 -4.49 8.56
N ASP A 63 2.58 -5.67 9.17
CA ASP A 63 3.25 -6.80 8.51
C ASP A 63 2.52 -7.34 7.27
N HIS A 64 1.24 -7.02 7.07
CA HIS A 64 0.52 -7.44 5.87
C HIS A 64 1.10 -6.77 4.61
N LEU A 65 1.70 -5.59 4.72
CA LEU A 65 2.39 -4.90 3.63
C LEU A 65 3.59 -5.69 3.07
N GLN A 66 4.15 -6.64 3.84
CA GLN A 66 5.22 -7.49 3.34
C GLN A 66 4.78 -8.33 2.13
N ALA A 67 3.48 -8.57 1.96
CA ALA A 67 2.94 -9.28 0.79
C ALA A 67 3.24 -8.53 -0.51
N LEU A 68 3.26 -7.19 -0.51
CA LEU A 68 3.60 -6.38 -1.69
C LEU A 68 5.05 -6.62 -2.12
N ALA A 69 5.98 -6.56 -1.17
CA ALA A 69 7.39 -6.83 -1.46
C ALA A 69 7.59 -8.26 -2.01
N ARG A 70 6.93 -9.26 -1.43
CA ARG A 70 6.97 -10.66 -1.93
C ARG A 70 6.31 -10.84 -3.29
N ALA A 71 5.30 -10.03 -3.62
CA ALA A 71 4.61 -10.04 -4.90
C ALA A 71 5.37 -9.28 -6.01
N GLY A 72 6.36 -8.45 -5.65
CA GLY A 72 7.24 -7.74 -6.59
C GLY A 72 6.81 -6.30 -6.88
N PHE A 73 6.04 -5.69 -5.98
CA PHE A 73 5.65 -4.28 -6.12
C PHE A 73 6.85 -3.36 -5.92
N HIS A 74 6.90 -2.31 -6.74
CA HIS A 74 7.96 -1.30 -6.73
C HIS A 74 7.47 0.02 -6.12
N ILE A 75 6.20 0.37 -6.35
CA ILE A 75 5.59 1.63 -5.94
C ILE A 75 4.23 1.36 -5.30
N ALA A 76 3.97 2.03 -4.18
CA ALA A 76 2.66 2.11 -3.55
C ALA A 76 2.09 3.53 -3.69
N THR A 77 0.90 3.66 -4.27
CA THR A 77 0.13 4.90 -4.22
C THR A 77 -0.84 4.86 -3.05
N LEU A 78 -1.08 6.00 -2.41
CA LEU A 78 -1.79 6.06 -1.12
C LEU A 78 -2.93 7.07 -1.10
N ALA A 79 -3.09 7.91 -2.14
CA ALA A 79 -4.14 8.92 -2.18
C ALA A 79 -5.52 8.29 -2.47
N GLY A 80 -6.07 7.59 -1.49
CA GLY A 80 -7.42 7.01 -1.48
C GLY A 80 -8.31 7.70 -0.44
N ASN A 81 -9.58 7.31 -0.38
CA ASN A 81 -10.50 7.87 0.62
C ASN A 81 -10.28 7.27 2.01
N HIS A 82 -9.68 6.07 2.13
CA HIS A 82 -9.47 5.40 3.41
C HIS A 82 -8.10 5.63 4.06
N ILE A 83 -7.08 6.13 3.35
CA ILE A 83 -5.71 6.25 3.91
C ILE A 83 -5.62 7.06 5.21
N ALA A 84 -6.54 8.01 5.40
CA ALA A 84 -6.61 8.90 6.55
C ALA A 84 -7.59 8.43 7.64
N ASP A 85 -8.18 7.23 7.52
CA ASP A 85 -9.19 6.73 8.47
C ASP A 85 -8.65 6.56 9.89
N VAL A 86 -7.32 6.45 10.08
CA VAL A 86 -6.65 6.43 11.40
C VAL A 86 -5.77 7.67 11.62
N GLY A 87 -6.07 8.73 10.84
CA GLY A 87 -5.41 10.01 10.92
C GLY A 87 -3.91 9.98 10.61
N PRO A 88 -3.15 10.98 11.09
CA PRO A 88 -1.73 11.15 10.76
C PRO A 88 -0.83 9.98 11.18
N GLN A 89 -1.20 9.23 12.23
CA GLN A 89 -0.42 8.08 12.70
C GLN A 89 -0.53 6.91 11.73
N GLY A 90 -1.74 6.60 11.24
CA GLY A 90 -1.94 5.58 10.22
C GLY A 90 -1.18 5.88 8.93
N ILE A 91 -1.22 7.13 8.47
CA ILE A 91 -0.45 7.59 7.30
C ILE A 91 1.06 7.38 7.53
N ALA A 92 1.59 7.89 8.65
CA ALA A 92 3.02 7.84 8.94
C ALA A 92 3.54 6.41 9.03
N ASP A 93 2.82 5.54 9.74
CA ASP A 93 3.21 4.15 9.94
C ASP A 93 3.15 3.37 8.61
N THR A 94 2.08 3.55 7.81
CA THR A 94 1.93 2.92 6.49
C THR A 94 3.07 3.29 5.54
N VAL A 95 3.37 4.60 5.44
CA VAL A 95 4.46 5.12 4.60
C VAL A 95 5.80 4.57 5.07
N ALA A 96 6.09 4.62 6.37
CA ALA A 96 7.35 4.15 6.92
C ALA A 96 7.55 2.64 6.71
N THR A 97 6.50 1.84 6.87
CA THR A 97 6.56 0.39 6.62
C THR A 97 6.82 0.08 5.15
N LEU A 98 6.10 0.72 4.22
CA LEU A 98 6.31 0.53 2.78
C LEU A 98 7.74 0.90 2.35
N GLN A 99 8.24 2.04 2.82
CA GLN A 99 9.61 2.48 2.53
C GLN A 99 10.66 1.56 3.15
N GLY A 100 10.42 1.07 4.38
CA GLY A 100 11.27 0.06 5.02
C GLY A 100 11.33 -1.27 4.27
N LEU A 101 10.29 -1.59 3.50
CA LEU A 101 10.26 -2.75 2.59
C LEU A 101 10.89 -2.47 1.20
N GLY A 102 11.40 -1.25 0.98
CA GLY A 102 12.05 -0.84 -0.26
C GLY A 102 11.11 -0.32 -1.34
N LEU A 103 9.81 -0.12 -1.04
CA LEU A 103 8.86 0.45 -1.99
C LEU A 103 8.96 1.98 -2.00
N GLN A 104 8.81 2.56 -3.19
CA GLN A 104 8.54 4.00 -3.30
C GLN A 104 7.08 4.27 -2.95
N THR A 105 6.81 5.45 -2.39
CA THR A 105 5.46 5.85 -1.96
C THR A 105 5.09 7.22 -2.52
N THR A 106 3.83 7.41 -2.92
CA THR A 106 3.28 8.72 -3.29
C THR A 106 1.79 8.80 -2.92
N GLY A 107 1.25 10.01 -2.78
CA GLY A 107 -0.16 10.27 -2.50
C GLY A 107 -0.48 10.48 -1.00
N ALA A 108 0.43 10.15 -0.09
CA ALA A 108 0.30 10.45 1.33
C ALA A 108 1.68 10.64 1.98
N GLY A 109 1.76 11.48 3.01
CA GLY A 109 3.00 11.78 3.71
C GLY A 109 2.82 12.84 4.80
N ALA A 110 3.86 13.03 5.63
CA ALA A 110 3.82 13.98 6.74
C ALA A 110 3.72 15.46 6.31
N THR A 111 4.01 15.76 5.04
CA THR A 111 3.89 17.08 4.43
C THR A 111 3.40 16.95 3.00
N LEU A 112 2.89 18.03 2.40
CA LEU A 112 2.51 18.05 0.99
C LEU A 112 3.69 17.71 0.06
N ALA A 113 4.91 18.10 0.44
CA ALA A 113 6.11 17.77 -0.32
C ALA A 113 6.44 16.27 -0.24
N ALA A 114 6.31 15.67 0.94
CA ALA A 114 6.52 14.23 1.15
C ALA A 114 5.40 13.36 0.56
N ALA A 115 4.23 13.93 0.27
CA ALA A 115 3.08 13.24 -0.32
C ALA A 115 3.08 13.24 -1.86
N ARG A 116 4.02 13.92 -2.52
CA ARG A 116 4.18 13.96 -3.99
C ARG A 116 5.21 12.94 -4.42
#